data_AF-A0A7L4NP49-F1
#
_entry.id   AF-A0A7L4NP49-F1
#
_cell.length_a   1.000
_cell.length_b   1.000
_cell.length_c   1.000
_cell.angle_alpha   90.00
_cell.angle_beta   90.00
_cell.angle_gamma   90.00
#
_symmetry.space_group_name_H-M   'P 1'
#
loop_
_entity.id
_entity.type
_entity.pdbx_description
1 polymer ?
#
loop_
_entity_poly.entity_id
_entity_poly.type
_entity_poly.pdbx_seq_one_letter_code
_entity_poly.pdbx_strand_id
1 'polypeptide(L)'
;GHITAETLMDILRDKASGICVDSEGFRTAGSMVSVLPRDPAVPCVHFFTATPDPSRSVFKPFVFVAGIKPVPQVTSPTFPDDPAKRIPRFQRAVDRRHELYRRHQAALEMME
;
A
#
# COMPACT_ATOMS: atom_id res chain seq x y z
N GLY A 1 11.19 -27.65 6.63
CA GLY A 1 10.05 -26.71 6.69
C GLY A 1 10.01 -25.96 5.38
N HIS A 2 8.84 -25.87 4.75
CA HIS A 2 8.64 -25.10 3.52
C HIS A 2 7.91 -23.81 3.90
N ILE A 3 8.63 -22.69 3.98
CA ILE A 3 8.06 -21.38 4.30
C ILE A 3 7.78 -20.68 2.97
N THR A 4 6.53 -20.32 2.73
CA THR A 4 6.12 -19.57 1.55
C THR A 4 5.84 -18.10 1.88
N ALA A 5 5.61 -17.28 0.84
CA ALA A 5 5.18 -15.91 1.04
C ALA A 5 3.83 -15.85 1.78
N GLU A 6 2.91 -16.76 1.47
CA GLU A 6 1.61 -16.90 2.12
C GLU A 6 1.77 -17.25 3.60
N THR A 7 2.69 -18.16 3.95
CA THR A 7 2.99 -18.46 5.35
C THR A 7 3.42 -17.19 6.12
N LEU A 8 4.27 -16.36 5.52
CA LEU A 8 4.68 -15.09 6.13
C LEU A 8 3.52 -14.09 6.19
N MET A 9 2.67 -14.04 5.17
CA MET A 9 1.47 -13.18 5.18
C MET A 9 0.52 -13.59 6.31
N ASP A 10 0.30 -14.88 6.54
CA ASP A 10 -0.55 -15.38 7.61
C ASP A 10 0.01 -15.01 9.00
N ILE A 11 1.33 -15.15 9.19
CA ILE A 11 2.02 -14.70 10.40
C ILE A 11 1.80 -13.19 10.63
N LEU A 12 1.94 -12.38 9.58
CA LEU A 12 1.76 -10.93 9.68
C LEU A 12 0.30 -10.50 9.90
N ARG A 13 -0.67 -11.39 9.68
CA ARG A 13 -2.10 -11.18 9.97
C ARG A 13 -2.49 -11.62 11.38
N ASP A 14 -1.63 -12.35 12.08
CA ASP A 14 -1.98 -12.97 13.35
C ASP A 14 -2.10 -11.93 14.48
N LYS A 15 -3.34 -11.67 14.88
CA LYS A 15 -3.66 -10.80 16.02
C LYS A 15 -3.41 -11.49 17.36
N ALA A 16 -3.60 -12.81 17.45
CA ALA A 16 -3.52 -13.56 18.70
C ALA A 16 -2.07 -13.65 19.23
N SER A 17 -1.09 -13.75 18.34
CA SER A 17 0.33 -13.66 18.71
C SER A 17 0.81 -12.24 19.02
N GLY A 18 -0.01 -11.21 18.73
CA GLY A 18 0.36 -9.80 18.87
C GLY A 18 1.23 -9.24 17.75
N ILE A 19 1.44 -9.98 16.65
CA ILE A 19 2.17 -9.48 15.48
C ILE A 19 1.33 -8.43 14.73
N CYS A 20 0.07 -8.76 14.46
CA CYS A 20 -0.91 -7.81 13.92
C CYS A 20 -1.55 -7.05 15.08
N VAL A 21 -0.92 -5.95 15.52
CA VAL A 21 -1.41 -5.19 16.66
C VAL A 21 -2.67 -4.40 16.29
N ASP A 22 -3.69 -4.51 17.12
CA ASP A 22 -4.95 -3.77 17.03
C ASP A 22 -5.41 -3.35 18.44
N SER A 23 -4.64 -2.45 19.07
CA SER A 23 -4.90 -1.95 20.42
C SER A 23 -5.26 -0.47 20.41
N GLU A 24 -5.84 0.00 21.51
CA GLU A 24 -6.15 1.40 21.73
C GLU A 24 -4.82 2.19 21.84
N GLY A 25 -4.46 2.94 20.80
CA GLY A 25 -3.23 3.74 20.74
C GLY A 25 -2.15 3.19 19.80
N PHE A 26 -2.25 1.94 19.35
CA PHE A 26 -1.35 1.42 18.33
C PHE A 26 -2.04 0.39 17.43
N ARG A 27 -1.99 0.63 16.12
CA ARG A 27 -2.42 -0.34 15.12
C ARG A 27 -1.31 -0.56 14.12
N THR A 28 -1.10 -1.81 13.71
CA THR A 28 -0.20 -2.10 12.59
C THR A 28 -0.69 -1.35 11.36
N ALA A 29 0.09 -0.36 10.92
CA ALA A 29 -0.27 0.54 9.81
C ALA A 29 -0.17 -0.13 8.43
N GLY A 30 0.55 -1.26 8.36
CA GLY A 30 0.66 -2.10 7.18
C GLY A 30 1.73 -3.17 7.35
N SER A 31 1.77 -4.12 6.42
CA SER A 31 2.72 -5.23 6.40
C SER A 31 3.29 -5.42 5.01
N MET A 32 4.47 -6.03 4.94
CA MET A 32 5.16 -6.34 3.70
C MET A 32 5.81 -7.72 3.75
N VAL A 33 5.73 -8.47 2.65
CA VAL A 33 6.47 -9.71 2.40
C VAL A 33 7.23 -9.57 1.08
N SER A 34 8.51 -9.90 1.08
CA SER A 34 9.39 -9.78 -0.09
C SER A 34 9.85 -11.16 -0.54
N VAL A 35 9.69 -11.45 -1.83
CA VAL A 35 10.24 -12.65 -2.46
C VAL A 35 11.43 -12.24 -3.31
N LEU A 36 12.60 -12.78 -2.99
CA LEU A 36 13.87 -12.54 -3.67
C LEU A 36 14.40 -13.86 -4.23
N PRO A 37 13.97 -14.25 -5.45
CA PRO A 37 14.44 -15.48 -6.08
C PRO A 37 15.95 -15.45 -6.31
N ARG A 38 16.59 -16.62 -6.24
CA ARG A 38 18.01 -16.78 -6.65
C ARG A 38 18.17 -16.81 -8.16
N ASP A 39 17.14 -17.30 -8.86
CA ASP A 39 17.12 -17.32 -10.32
C ASP A 39 16.84 -15.90 -10.84
N PRO A 40 17.79 -15.28 -11.56
CA PRO A 40 17.61 -13.93 -12.10
C PRO A 40 16.55 -13.84 -13.19
N ALA A 41 16.07 -14.97 -13.75
CA ALA A 41 14.96 -15.00 -14.68
C ALA A 41 13.59 -14.79 -14.01
N VAL A 42 13.52 -14.92 -12.68
CA VAL A 42 12.29 -14.73 -11.91
C VAL A 42 12.32 -13.36 -11.23
N PRO A 43 11.31 -12.50 -11.44
CA PRO A 43 11.31 -11.16 -10.87
C PRO A 43 11.18 -11.18 -9.35
N CYS A 44 11.84 -10.23 -8.68
CA CYS A 44 11.56 -9.93 -7.29
C CYS A 44 10.15 -9.35 -7.14
N VAL A 45 9.49 -9.63 -6.02
CA VAL A 45 8.15 -9.08 -5.72
C VAL A 45 8.09 -8.60 -4.28
N HIS A 46 7.56 -7.39 -4.09
CA HIS A 46 7.07 -6.92 -2.79
C HIS A 46 5.57 -7.08 -2.75
N PHE A 47 5.06 -7.79 -1.76
CA PHE A 47 3.67 -7.79 -1.40
C PHE A 47 3.48 -6.84 -0.23
N PHE A 48 2.59 -5.87 -0.32
CA PHE A 48 2.29 -4.98 0.80
C PHE A 48 0.81 -4.70 0.95
N THR A 49 0.37 -4.49 2.19
CA THR A 49 -1.03 -4.09 2.45
C THR A 49 -1.25 -2.61 2.17
N ALA A 50 -0.30 -1.76 2.61
CA ALA A 50 -0.39 -0.29 2.57
C ALA A 50 -1.71 0.27 3.14
N THR A 51 -2.32 -0.48 4.06
CA THR A 51 -3.52 -0.13 4.81
C THR A 51 -3.38 -0.70 6.22
N PRO A 52 -3.91 -0.01 7.25
CA PRO A 52 -3.91 -0.51 8.61
C PRO A 52 -4.66 -1.84 8.75
N ASP A 53 -4.37 -2.57 9.83
CA ASP A 53 -4.93 -3.89 10.12
C ASP A 53 -4.68 -4.90 8.97
N PRO A 54 -3.48 -5.47 8.90
CA PRO A 54 -3.14 -6.51 7.94
C PRO A 54 -4.14 -7.66 7.90
N SER A 55 -4.80 -8.02 9.01
CA SER A 55 -5.77 -9.12 9.05
C SER A 55 -6.99 -8.85 8.15
N ARG A 56 -7.34 -7.58 7.93
CA ARG A 56 -8.44 -7.14 7.06
C ARG A 56 -7.98 -6.62 5.70
N SER A 57 -6.67 -6.48 5.52
CA SER A 57 -6.09 -5.89 4.32
C SER A 57 -5.74 -6.92 3.25
N VAL A 58 -5.59 -6.47 2.00
CA VAL A 58 -5.10 -7.29 0.88
C VAL A 58 -3.62 -6.98 0.63
N PHE A 59 -2.79 -8.02 0.51
CA PHE A 59 -1.41 -7.90 0.04
C PHE A 59 -1.41 -7.69 -1.48
N LYS A 60 -1.01 -6.49 -1.91
CA LYS A 60 -0.93 -6.13 -3.33
C LYS A 60 0.49 -6.38 -3.83
N PRO A 61 0.66 -7.05 -4.99
CA PRO A 61 1.99 -7.29 -5.55
C PRO A 61 2.54 -6.03 -6.23
N PHE A 62 3.82 -5.77 -5.97
CA PHE A 62 4.66 -4.87 -6.74
C PHE A 62 5.81 -5.68 -7.31
N VAL A 63 5.76 -5.91 -8.61
CA VAL A 63 6.70 -6.78 -9.32
C VAL A 63 7.82 -5.91 -9.90
N PHE A 64 9.07 -6.23 -9.57
CA PHE A 64 10.24 -5.53 -10.10
C PHE A 64 10.61 -6.09 -11.46
N VAL A 65 10.17 -5.39 -12.51
CA VAL A 65 10.50 -5.69 -13.91
C VAL A 65 10.91 -4.42 -14.64
N ALA A 66 11.64 -4.57 -15.75
CA ALA A 66 11.92 -3.44 -16.63
C ALA A 66 10.62 -2.99 -17.34
N GLY A 67 10.52 -1.69 -17.64
CA GLY A 67 9.42 -1.16 -18.46
C GLY A 67 8.04 -1.20 -17.81
N ILE A 68 7.95 -1.12 -16.47
CA ILE A 68 6.66 -1.00 -15.77
C ILE A 68 5.87 0.17 -16.36
N LYS A 69 4.66 -0.14 -16.84
CA LYS A 69 3.74 0.87 -17.31
C LYS A 69 3.10 1.56 -16.10
N PRO A 70 3.07 2.91 -16.08
CA PRO A 70 2.33 3.63 -15.06
C PRO A 70 0.88 3.16 -15.02
N VAL A 71 0.32 3.05 -13.82
CA VAL A 71 -1.10 2.78 -13.60
C VAL A 71 -1.78 4.14 -13.37
N PRO A 72 -2.47 4.74 -14.37
CA PRO A 72 -2.96 6.12 -14.26
C PRO A 72 -3.91 6.33 -13.07
N GLN A 73 -4.64 5.30 -12.65
CA GLN A 73 -5.60 5.34 -11.55
C GLN A 73 -4.95 5.62 -10.18
N VAL A 74 -3.64 5.37 -10.04
CA VAL A 74 -2.86 5.71 -8.83
C VAL A 74 -2.06 7.01 -8.97
N THR A 75 -2.23 7.74 -10.07
CA THR A 75 -1.52 8.99 -10.33
C THR A 75 -2.35 10.18 -9.85
N SER A 76 -1.76 11.02 -8.99
CA SER A 76 -2.42 12.25 -8.56
C SER A 76 -2.55 13.26 -9.71
N PRO A 77 -3.60 14.10 -9.72
CA PRO A 77 -3.72 15.19 -10.68
C PRO A 77 -2.50 16.12 -10.64
N THR A 78 -2.09 16.61 -11.81
CA THR A 78 -1.04 17.62 -11.93
C THR A 78 -1.67 19.01 -12.03
N PHE A 79 -1.11 19.97 -11.30
CA PHE A 79 -1.57 21.36 -11.30
C PHE A 79 -0.51 22.24 -11.97
N PRO A 80 -0.84 22.99 -13.04
CA PRO A 80 0.09 23.92 -13.66
C PRO A 80 0.59 24.98 -12.67
N ASP A 81 -0.34 25.49 -11.85
CA ASP A 81 -0.08 26.37 -10.72
C ASP A 81 -0.15 25.60 -9.40
N ASP A 82 0.82 24.72 -9.18
CA ASP A 82 0.88 23.89 -7.98
C ASP A 82 1.32 24.71 -6.74
N PRO A 83 0.47 24.85 -5.70
CA PRO A 83 0.82 25.60 -4.49
C PRO A 83 1.97 24.98 -3.69
N ALA A 84 2.30 23.70 -3.89
CA ALA A 84 3.47 23.06 -3.29
C ALA A 84 4.79 23.50 -3.96
N LYS A 85 4.72 24.01 -5.20
CA LYS A 85 5.88 24.48 -5.97
C LYS A 85 6.12 25.99 -5.84
N ARG A 86 5.14 26.77 -5.36
CA ARG A 86 5.27 28.21 -5.11
C ARG A 86 5.92 28.50 -3.76
N ILE A 87 6.56 29.66 -3.62
CA ILE A 87 7.09 30.17 -2.35
C ILE A 87 6.33 31.46 -1.98
N PRO A 88 5.76 31.56 -0.78
CA PRO A 88 5.68 30.52 0.27
C PRO A 88 4.85 29.30 -0.16
N ARG A 89 5.20 28.10 0.34
CA ARG A 89 4.53 26.85 -0.04
C ARG A 89 3.15 26.72 0.61
N PHE A 90 2.28 25.95 -0.04
CA PHE A 90 0.97 25.52 0.48
C PHE A 90 0.02 26.66 0.87
N GLN A 91 0.12 27.81 0.19
CA GLN A 91 -0.78 28.96 0.43
C GLN A 91 -2.25 28.66 0.12
N ARG A 92 -2.53 27.60 -0.64
CA ARG A 92 -3.88 27.08 -0.89
C ARG A 92 -3.85 25.55 -0.98
N ALA A 93 -4.97 24.92 -0.62
CA ALA A 93 -5.17 23.49 -0.78
C ALA A 93 -5.64 23.16 -2.22
N VAL A 94 -5.25 21.99 -2.71
CA VAL A 94 -5.74 21.41 -3.96
C VAL A 94 -6.07 19.94 -3.72
N ASP A 95 -7.09 19.41 -4.40
CA ASP A 95 -7.46 18.00 -4.26
C ASP A 95 -6.49 17.10 -5.04
N ARG A 96 -5.58 16.45 -4.32
CA ARG A 96 -4.57 15.55 -4.89
C ARG A 96 -5.00 14.08 -4.95
N ARG A 97 -6.22 13.76 -4.52
CA ARG A 97 -6.71 12.37 -4.48
C ARG A 97 -6.80 11.82 -5.89
N HIS A 98 -6.03 10.76 -6.15
CA HIS A 98 -6.10 9.98 -7.39
C HIS A 98 -7.37 9.12 -7.45
N GLU A 99 -7.70 8.59 -8.62
CA GLU A 99 -8.95 7.88 -8.87
C GLU A 99 -9.15 6.68 -7.91
N LEU A 100 -8.14 5.83 -7.77
CA LEU A 100 -8.22 4.66 -6.90
C LEU A 100 -8.46 5.05 -5.42
N TYR A 101 -7.88 6.15 -4.95
CA TYR A 101 -8.12 6.64 -3.58
C TYR A 101 -9.58 7.03 -3.39
N ARG A 102 -10.16 7.77 -4.35
CA ARG A 102 -11.58 8.15 -4.27
C ARG A 102 -12.50 6.93 -4.25
N ARG A 103 -12.18 5.91 -5.05
CA ARG A 103 -12.93 4.63 -5.03
C ARG A 103 -12.81 3.91 -3.69
N HIS A 104 -11.62 3.86 -3.09
CA HIS A 104 -11.44 3.30 -1.75
C HIS A 104 -12.21 4.08 -0.69
N GLN A 105 -12.23 5.42 -0.78
CA GLN A 105 -12.99 6.27 0.14
C GLN A 105 -14.50 5.97 0.05
N ALA A 106 -15.04 5.92 -1.17
CA ALA A 106 -16.45 5.57 -1.39
C ALA A 106 -16.78 4.15 -0.90
N ALA A 107 -15.88 3.18 -1.09
CA ALA A 107 -16.07 1.83 -0.59
C ALA A 107 -16.09 1.77 0.94
N LEU A 108 -15.24 2.57 1.62
CA LEU A 108 -15.24 2.68 3.08
C LEU A 108 -16.57 3.23 3.59
N GLU A 109 -17.09 4.29 2.97
CA GLU A 109 -18.39 4.90 3.29
C GLU A 109 -19.57 3.92 3.12
N MET A 110 -19.42 2.86 2.33
CA MET A 110 -20.43 1.80 2.17
C MET A 110 -20.31 0.66 3.18
N MET A 111 -19.20 0.56 3.90
CA MET A 111 -18.93 -0.50 4.89
C MET A 111 -19.26 -0.07 6.32
N GLU A 112 -19.48 1.23 6.55
CA GLU A 112 -20.02 1.82 7.77
C GLU A 112 -21.56 1.92 7.72
#